data_AF-A0A4V3BLB8-F1
#
_entry.id   AF-A0A4V3BLB8-F1
#
_cell.length_a   1.000
_cell.length_b   1.000
_cell.length_c   1.000
_cell.angle_alpha   90.00
_cell.angle_beta   90.00
_cell.angle_gamma   90.00
#
_symmetry.space_group_name_H-M   'P 1'
#
loop_
_entity.id
_entity.type
_entity.pdbx_description
1 polymer ?
#
loop_
_entity_poly.entity_id
_entity_poly.type
_entity_poly.pdbx_seq_one_letter_code
_entity_poly.pdbx_strand_id
1 'polypeptide(L)'
;MRCNSLMSQALQNAHWDDLVLPEELSLWVGNGFIKQNDCVFLTALFNAYPNDKHLVDKTGIECFVNSFHMDDYVGERYLEYSCLFCNAIFNKWRQERCSERLNVIVSMGEFDAVVKFHVIRQGEEWLSHNLEKYEDAIFVTSDIIIQ
;
A
#
# COMPACT_ATOMS: atom_id res chain seq x y z
N MET A 1 7.64 -10.59 -3.31
CA MET A 1 7.36 -9.37 -4.09
C MET A 1 7.31 -9.70 -5.58
N ARG A 2 6.40 -9.07 -6.33
CA ARG A 2 6.35 -9.06 -7.80
C ARG A 2 6.37 -7.61 -8.26
N CYS A 3 7.14 -7.29 -9.29
CA CYS A 3 7.23 -5.94 -9.85
C CYS A 3 7.40 -6.00 -11.37
N ASN A 4 7.16 -4.87 -12.06
CA ASN A 4 7.55 -4.73 -13.45
C ASN A 4 9.02 -4.28 -13.60
N SER A 5 9.52 -4.29 -14.84
CA SER A 5 10.88 -3.90 -15.17
C SER A 5 11.24 -2.48 -14.69
N LEU A 6 10.33 -1.52 -14.83
CA LEU A 6 10.51 -0.14 -14.38
C LEU A 6 10.73 -0.07 -12.86
N MET A 7 9.90 -0.75 -12.08
CA MET A 7 10.03 -0.77 -10.62
C MET A 7 11.25 -1.56 -10.15
N SER A 8 11.61 -2.65 -10.84
CA SER A 8 12.85 -3.37 -10.56
C SER A 8 14.08 -2.45 -10.70
N GLN A 9 14.13 -1.64 -11.77
CA GLN A 9 15.19 -0.66 -11.97
C GLN A 9 15.16 0.45 -10.89
N ALA A 10 13.98 0.95 -10.54
CA ALA A 10 13.84 1.96 -9.50
C ALA A 10 14.34 1.47 -8.13
N LEU A 11 13.97 0.24 -7.74
CA LEU A 11 14.42 -0.39 -6.49
C LEU A 11 15.94 -0.61 -6.46
N GLN A 12 16.58 -0.92 -7.59
CA GLN A 12 18.04 -1.07 -7.67
C GLN A 12 18.79 0.26 -7.49
N ASN A 13 18.17 1.37 -7.91
CA ASN A 13 18.76 2.71 -7.82
C ASN A 13 18.34 3.45 -6.54
N ALA A 14 17.44 2.88 -5.75
CA ALA A 14 16.96 3.47 -4.51
C ALA A 14 18.09 3.62 -3.49
N HIS A 15 18.08 4.73 -2.77
CA HIS A 15 19.06 5.01 -1.72
C HIS A 15 18.40 4.79 -0.36
N TRP A 16 18.90 3.84 0.41
CA TRP A 16 18.30 3.44 1.70
C TRP A 16 19.02 4.03 2.92
N ASP A 17 20.21 4.58 2.72
CA ASP A 17 21.02 5.16 3.78
C ASP A 17 20.28 6.33 4.47
N ASP A 18 20.40 6.37 5.80
CA ASP A 18 19.84 7.37 6.70
C ASP A 18 18.32 7.56 6.61
N LEU A 19 17.60 6.58 6.02
CA LEU A 19 16.17 6.69 5.83
C LEU A 19 15.41 6.24 7.08
N VAL A 20 14.58 7.14 7.60
CA VAL A 20 13.66 6.87 8.72
C VAL A 20 12.28 7.34 8.30
N LEU A 21 11.25 6.55 8.64
CA LEU A 21 9.87 6.94 8.37
C LEU A 21 9.56 8.22 9.18
N PRO A 22 9.19 9.34 8.54
CA PRO A 22 8.78 10.55 9.22
C PRO A 22 7.67 10.29 10.25
N GLU A 23 7.68 11.06 11.34
CA GLU A 23 6.68 10.92 12.41
C GLU A 23 5.26 11.11 11.88
N GLU A 24 5.06 12.09 11.01
CA GLU A 24 3.76 12.34 10.36
C GLU A 24 3.25 11.12 9.58
N LEU A 25 4.11 10.47 8.79
CA LEU A 25 3.77 9.23 8.07
C LEU A 25 3.48 8.08 9.04
N SER A 26 4.18 8.02 10.17
CA SER A 26 3.94 7.01 11.20
C SER A 26 2.57 7.17 11.88
N LEU A 27 2.06 8.39 12.02
CA LEU A 27 0.75 8.66 12.63
C LEU A 27 -0.42 8.09 11.80
N TRP A 28 -0.33 8.11 10.48
CA TRP A 28 -1.34 7.52 9.59
C TRP A 28 -1.56 6.03 9.88
N VAL A 29 -0.47 5.30 10.12
CA VAL A 29 -0.51 3.87 10.46
C VAL A 29 -0.80 3.66 11.95
N GLY A 30 -0.36 4.56 12.82
CA GLY A 30 -0.48 4.44 14.28
C GLY A 30 -1.92 4.25 14.77
N ASN A 31 -2.88 4.87 14.09
CA ASN A 31 -4.33 4.77 14.37
C ASN A 31 -4.94 3.38 14.08
N GLY A 32 -4.16 2.47 13.48
CA GLY A 32 -4.56 1.08 13.25
C GLY A 32 -5.60 0.93 12.16
N PHE A 33 -6.37 -0.15 12.26
CA PHE A 33 -7.32 -0.55 11.22
C PHE A 33 -8.75 -0.63 11.73
N ILE A 34 -9.70 -0.34 10.85
CA ILE A 34 -11.13 -0.53 11.08
C ILE A 34 -11.66 -1.62 10.13
N LYS A 35 -12.46 -2.54 10.66
CA LYS A 35 -13.17 -3.57 9.89
C LYS A 35 -14.62 -3.15 9.66
N GLN A 36 -15.06 -3.11 8.41
CA GLN A 36 -16.43 -2.74 8.03
C GLN A 36 -16.89 -3.58 6.83
N ASN A 37 -18.00 -4.31 6.95
CA ASN A 37 -18.56 -5.14 5.88
C ASN A 37 -17.55 -6.11 5.22
N ASP A 38 -16.74 -6.77 6.06
CA ASP A 38 -15.61 -7.65 5.69
C ASP A 38 -14.46 -6.96 4.92
N CYS A 39 -14.47 -5.64 4.80
CA CYS A 39 -13.35 -4.84 4.34
C CYS A 39 -12.53 -4.32 5.52
N VAL A 40 -11.29 -3.97 5.25
CA VAL A 40 -10.31 -3.44 6.20
C VAL A 40 -9.80 -2.11 5.68
N PHE A 41 -9.79 -1.10 6.55
CA PHE A 41 -9.29 0.22 6.21
C PHE A 41 -8.27 0.71 7.23
N LEU A 42 -7.30 1.51 6.80
CA LEU A 42 -6.52 2.33 7.75
C LEU A 42 -7.48 3.35 8.36
N THR A 43 -7.56 3.38 9.70
CA THR A 43 -8.50 4.24 10.42
C THR A 43 -8.35 5.72 10.01
N ALA A 44 -7.11 6.17 9.80
CA ALA A 44 -6.83 7.56 9.44
C ALA A 44 -7.30 7.93 8.02
N LEU A 45 -7.40 6.97 7.09
CA LEU A 45 -7.91 7.20 5.73
C LEU A 45 -9.43 6.99 5.61
N PHE A 46 -10.03 6.38 6.63
CA PHE A 46 -11.43 6.03 6.62
C PHE A 46 -12.31 7.23 7.01
N ASN A 47 -12.82 7.95 6.01
CA ASN A 47 -13.76 9.04 6.23
C ASN A 47 -15.23 8.58 6.32
N ALA A 48 -15.64 7.69 5.40
CA ALA A 48 -16.96 7.06 5.40
C ALA A 48 -16.96 5.83 4.50
N TYR A 49 -17.69 4.78 4.89
CA TYR A 49 -17.94 3.63 4.02
C TYR A 49 -19.13 3.95 3.09
N PRO A 50 -19.04 3.73 1.77
CA PRO A 50 -20.19 3.83 0.89
C PRO A 50 -21.31 2.93 1.43
N ASN A 51 -22.49 3.49 1.71
CA ASN A 51 -23.59 2.76 2.35
C ASN A 51 -24.34 1.87 1.34
N ASP A 52 -23.59 1.11 0.54
CA ASP A 52 -24.10 0.25 -0.50
C ASP A 52 -24.05 -1.22 -0.01
N LYS A 53 -25.24 -1.80 0.14
CA LYS A 53 -25.43 -3.20 0.58
C LYS A 53 -25.07 -4.21 -0.50
N HIS A 54 -24.67 -3.76 -1.70
CA HIS A 54 -24.33 -4.56 -2.86
C HIS A 54 -22.86 -4.40 -3.28
N LEU A 55 -21.97 -4.05 -2.35
CA LEU A 55 -20.54 -3.97 -2.63
C LEU A 55 -19.96 -5.36 -2.92
N VAL A 56 -19.89 -5.69 -4.21
CA VAL A 56 -19.37 -6.97 -4.71
C VAL A 56 -17.83 -6.97 -4.73
N ASP A 57 -17.21 -5.82 -5.02
CA ASP A 57 -15.75 -5.70 -5.18
C ASP A 57 -15.07 -5.15 -3.92
N LYS A 58 -14.88 -6.02 -2.92
CA LYS A 58 -14.25 -5.67 -1.64
C LYS A 58 -12.81 -5.19 -1.83
N THR A 59 -12.04 -5.90 -2.64
CA THR A 59 -10.66 -5.52 -2.99
C THR A 59 -10.60 -4.14 -3.65
N GLY A 60 -11.51 -3.83 -4.57
CA GLY A 60 -11.57 -2.51 -5.20
C GLY A 60 -11.86 -1.38 -4.23
N ILE A 61 -12.79 -1.59 -3.29
CA ILE A 61 -13.14 -0.59 -2.27
C ILE A 61 -11.96 -0.36 -1.31
N GLU A 62 -11.31 -1.44 -0.88
CA GLU A 62 -10.10 -1.34 -0.05
C GLU A 62 -9.02 -0.56 -0.79
N CYS A 63 -8.69 -0.90 -2.03
CA CYS A 63 -7.68 -0.18 -2.82
C CYS A 63 -8.06 1.28 -3.15
N PHE A 64 -9.35 1.62 -3.12
CA PHE A 64 -9.82 2.99 -3.27
C PHE A 64 -9.63 3.80 -1.99
N VAL A 65 -10.12 3.30 -0.85
CA VAL A 65 -10.05 4.01 0.45
C VAL A 65 -8.64 3.98 1.03
N ASN A 66 -7.96 2.84 0.95
CA ASN A 66 -6.59 2.67 1.41
C ASN A 66 -5.57 3.15 0.38
N SER A 67 -5.85 4.24 -0.31
CA SER A 67 -4.95 4.87 -1.27
C SER A 67 -4.24 6.04 -0.58
N PHE A 68 -2.93 5.92 -0.40
CA PHE A 68 -2.09 6.93 0.23
C PHE A 68 -1.14 7.53 -0.80
N HIS A 69 -1.25 8.83 -1.05
CA HIS A 69 -0.37 9.58 -1.95
C HIS A 69 0.86 10.04 -1.16
N MET A 70 2.03 9.52 -1.51
CA MET A 70 3.27 9.79 -0.79
C MET A 70 3.80 11.20 -1.06
N ASP A 71 3.60 11.66 -2.29
CA ASP A 71 3.96 12.99 -2.78
C ASP A 71 3.26 14.15 -2.06
N ASP A 72 2.16 13.89 -1.34
CA ASP A 72 1.52 14.88 -0.46
C ASP A 72 2.34 15.17 0.82
N TYR A 73 3.31 14.32 1.18
CA TYR A 73 4.00 14.36 2.49
C TYR A 73 5.52 14.49 2.39
N VAL A 74 6.12 14.06 1.28
CA VAL A 74 7.57 14.14 1.06
C VAL A 74 7.83 14.80 -0.29
N GLY A 75 8.97 15.50 -0.42
CA GLY A 75 9.34 16.19 -1.67
C GLY A 75 10.27 15.40 -2.58
N GLU A 76 10.80 14.28 -2.12
CA GLU A 76 11.72 13.41 -2.85
C GLU A 76 11.72 11.99 -2.24
N ARG A 77 12.45 11.05 -2.88
CA ARG A 77 12.62 9.65 -2.41
C ARG A 77 11.29 8.92 -2.18
N TYR A 78 10.34 9.15 -3.09
CA TYR A 78 8.96 8.66 -2.97
C TYR A 78 8.88 7.14 -2.85
N LEU A 79 9.71 6.42 -3.61
CA LEU A 79 9.76 4.96 -3.55
C LEU A 79 10.23 4.49 -2.18
N GLU A 80 11.29 5.09 -1.67
CA GLU A 80 11.91 4.62 -0.44
C GLU A 80 11.00 4.88 0.77
N TYR A 81 10.39 6.07 0.84
CA TYR A 81 9.38 6.36 1.86
C TYR A 81 8.12 5.51 1.71
N SER A 82 7.68 5.22 0.48
CA SER A 82 6.58 4.27 0.22
C SER A 82 6.89 2.88 0.76
N CYS A 83 8.12 2.39 0.55
CA CYS A 83 8.55 1.10 1.08
C CYS A 83 8.60 1.08 2.63
N LEU A 84 9.10 2.14 3.26
CA LEU A 84 9.06 2.25 4.74
C LEU A 84 7.63 2.32 5.27
N PHE A 85 6.75 3.05 4.58
CA PHE A 85 5.33 3.14 4.93
C PHE A 85 4.63 1.78 4.81
N CYS A 86 4.87 1.04 3.72
CA CYS A 86 4.42 -0.35 3.58
C CYS A 86 4.90 -1.24 4.73
N ASN A 87 6.17 -1.11 5.13
CA ASN A 87 6.72 -1.86 6.26
C ASN A 87 6.04 -1.49 7.58
N ALA A 88 5.71 -0.22 7.80
CA ALA A 88 4.92 0.21 8.95
C ALA A 88 3.51 -0.40 8.94
N ILE A 89 2.81 -0.41 7.79
CA ILE A 89 1.50 -1.07 7.64
C ILE A 89 1.60 -2.55 8.05
N PHE A 90 2.57 -3.30 7.50
CA PHE A 90 2.74 -4.71 7.84
C PHE A 90 3.07 -4.94 9.33
N ASN A 91 3.92 -4.11 9.91
CA ASN A 91 4.27 -4.19 11.32
C ASN A 91 3.04 -3.97 12.21
N LYS A 92 2.27 -2.91 11.93
CA LYS A 92 1.03 -2.60 12.64
C LYS A 92 0.00 -3.72 12.48
N TRP A 93 -0.18 -4.23 11.26
CA TRP A 93 -1.09 -5.34 10.96
C TRP A 93 -0.79 -6.59 11.79
N ARG A 94 0.50 -6.95 11.89
CA ARG A 94 0.95 -8.07 12.74
C ARG A 94 0.75 -7.82 14.23
N GLN A 95 1.01 -6.59 14.70
CA GLN A 95 0.83 -6.21 16.10
C GLN A 95 -0.64 -6.34 16.55
N GLU A 96 -1.58 -6.02 15.67
CA GLU A 96 -3.03 -6.17 15.92
C GLU A 96 -3.52 -7.61 15.79
N ARG A 97 -2.61 -8.57 15.57
CA ARG A 97 -2.88 -10.02 15.50
C ARG A 97 -3.98 -10.38 14.49
N CYS A 98 -4.04 -9.65 13.38
CA CYS A 98 -4.95 -9.98 12.30
C CYS A 98 -4.54 -11.31 11.66
N SER A 99 -5.52 -12.18 11.43
CA SER A 99 -5.30 -13.52 10.87
C SER A 99 -5.15 -13.52 9.34
N GLU A 100 -5.71 -12.52 8.69
CA GLU A 100 -5.72 -12.36 7.25
C GLU A 100 -4.37 -11.81 6.75
N ARG A 101 -4.00 -12.08 5.51
CA ARG A 101 -2.82 -11.48 4.87
C ARG A 101 -3.20 -10.22 4.11
N LEU A 102 -2.29 -9.24 4.10
CA LEU A 102 -2.41 -8.06 3.26
C LEU A 102 -1.56 -8.19 2.00
N ASN A 103 -2.03 -7.59 0.92
CA ASN A 103 -1.18 -7.11 -0.17
C ASN A 103 -1.02 -5.61 -0.01
N VAL A 104 0.21 -5.11 -0.13
CA VAL A 104 0.51 -3.70 -0.39
C VAL A 104 1.01 -3.56 -1.82
N ILE A 105 0.68 -2.43 -2.43
CA ILE A 105 0.96 -2.11 -3.82
C ILE A 105 1.56 -0.72 -3.82
N VAL A 106 2.67 -0.54 -4.52
CA VAL A 106 3.27 0.78 -4.76
C VAL A 106 3.29 1.00 -6.26
N SER A 107 2.65 2.07 -6.71
CA SER A 107 2.77 2.63 -8.06
C SER A 107 3.57 3.91 -7.97
N MET A 108 4.47 4.15 -8.91
CA MET A 108 5.33 5.32 -8.95
C MET A 108 5.40 5.85 -10.39
N GLY A 109 4.98 7.10 -10.56
CA GLY A 109 5.19 7.88 -11.78
C GLY A 109 6.49 8.69 -11.71
N GLU A 110 6.59 9.71 -12.56
CA GLU A 110 7.76 10.59 -12.58
C GLU A 110 7.82 11.53 -11.35
N PHE A 111 6.66 11.94 -10.86
CA PHE A 111 6.54 12.97 -9.81
C PHE A 111 5.62 12.57 -8.65
N ASP A 112 5.15 11.33 -8.62
CA ASP A 112 4.22 10.84 -7.61
C ASP A 112 4.51 9.39 -7.20
N ALA A 113 3.99 9.00 -6.03
CA ALA A 113 3.91 7.59 -5.67
C ALA A 113 2.67 7.33 -4.82
N VAL A 114 1.98 6.24 -5.12
CA VAL A 114 0.76 5.84 -4.42
C VAL A 114 0.94 4.47 -3.79
N VAL A 115 0.72 4.41 -2.48
CA VAL A 115 0.63 3.16 -1.73
C VAL A 115 -0.84 2.76 -1.63
N LYS A 116 -1.17 1.56 -2.07
CA LYS A 116 -2.48 0.93 -1.86
C LYS A 116 -2.32 -0.34 -1.05
N PHE A 117 -3.34 -0.74 -0.29
CA PHE A 117 -3.36 -2.07 0.30
C PHE A 117 -4.77 -2.64 0.44
N HIS A 118 -4.83 -3.97 0.44
CA HIS A 118 -6.07 -4.72 0.56
C HIS A 118 -5.81 -6.08 1.22
N VAL A 119 -6.86 -6.70 1.75
CA VAL A 119 -6.78 -8.09 2.24
C VAL A 119 -6.75 -9.05 1.06
N ILE A 120 -5.92 -10.09 1.14
CA ILE A 120 -5.86 -11.14 0.13
C ILE A 120 -7.09 -12.03 0.27
N ARG A 121 -7.92 -12.09 -0.78
CA ARG A 121 -9.13 -12.92 -0.87
C ARG A 121 -9.04 -13.87 -2.05
N GLN A 122 -9.63 -15.06 -1.90
CA GLN A 122 -9.68 -16.02 -2.99
C GLN A 122 -10.60 -15.50 -4.09
N GLY A 123 -10.07 -15.40 -5.31
CA GLY A 123 -10.84 -14.99 -6.51
C GLY A 123 -10.98 -13.47 -6.69
N GLU A 124 -10.36 -12.65 -5.84
CA GLU A 124 -10.30 -11.20 -6.00
C GLU A 124 -8.85 -10.75 -6.25
N GLU A 125 -8.66 -9.85 -7.22
CA GLU A 125 -7.36 -9.29 -7.56
C GLU A 125 -7.51 -7.82 -7.96
N TRP A 126 -6.58 -6.98 -7.49
CA TRP A 126 -6.49 -5.59 -7.94
C TRP A 126 -5.64 -5.43 -9.21
N LEU A 127 -4.51 -6.14 -9.28
CA LEU A 127 -3.55 -6.02 -10.39
C LEU A 127 -3.70 -7.17 -11.38
N SER A 128 -3.42 -6.86 -12.64
CA SER A 128 -3.22 -7.89 -13.67
C SER A 128 -2.08 -8.82 -13.28
N HIS A 129 -2.22 -10.09 -13.68
CA HIS A 129 -1.14 -11.06 -13.61
C HIS A 129 0.11 -10.65 -14.41
N ASN A 130 0.00 -9.78 -15.42
CA ASN A 130 1.14 -9.25 -16.15
C ASN A 130 1.36 -7.77 -15.78
N LEU A 131 2.32 -7.52 -14.88
CA LEU A 131 2.64 -6.17 -14.41
C LEU A 131 3.36 -5.30 -15.46
N GLU A 132 3.95 -5.90 -16.50
CA GLU A 132 4.63 -5.15 -17.58
C GLU A 132 3.66 -4.36 -18.47
N LYS A 133 2.34 -4.56 -18.31
CA LYS A 133 1.32 -3.79 -19.03
C LYS A 133 0.99 -2.44 -18.40
N TYR A 134 1.46 -2.19 -17.18
CA TYR A 134 1.29 -0.89 -16.53
C TYR A 134 2.37 0.08 -17.03
N GLU A 135 1.96 1.32 -17.30
CA GLU A 135 2.87 2.38 -17.73
C GLU A 135 3.78 2.83 -16.58
N ASP A 136 3.25 2.86 -15.36
CA ASP A 136 3.98 3.24 -14.15
C ASP A 136 4.91 2.12 -13.65
N ALA A 137 5.94 2.51 -12.88
CA ALA A 137 6.69 1.56 -12.08
C ALA A 137 5.76 1.00 -10.98
N ILE A 138 5.55 -0.31 -10.93
CA ILE A 138 4.65 -0.93 -9.96
C ILE A 138 5.22 -2.19 -9.32
N PHE A 139 5.01 -2.35 -8.01
CA PHE A 139 5.16 -3.64 -7.32
C PHE A 139 3.96 -3.98 -6.44
N VAL A 140 3.83 -5.28 -6.14
CA VAL A 140 2.96 -5.82 -5.10
C VAL A 140 3.73 -6.80 -4.22
N THR A 141 3.49 -6.74 -2.92
CA THR A 141 4.06 -7.69 -1.95
C THR A 141 3.10 -7.93 -0.79
N SER A 142 3.26 -9.08 -0.13
CA SER A 142 2.48 -9.49 1.04
C SER A 142 3.34 -9.74 2.27
N ASP A 143 4.59 -9.28 2.21
CA ASP A 143 5.63 -9.43 3.22
C ASP A 143 6.48 -8.17 3.26
N ILE A 144 7.23 -8.01 4.37
CA ILE A 144 8.16 -6.91 4.58
C ILE A 144 9.11 -6.77 3.40
N ILE A 145 9.32 -5.52 3.00
CA ILE A 145 10.28 -5.12 1.99
C ILE A 145 11.63 -5.09 2.67
N ILE A 146 12.43 -6.12 2.42
CA ILE A 146 13.82 -6.21 2.87
C ILE A 146 14.65 -5.37 1.89
N GLN A 147 15.41 -4.45 2.45
CA GLN A 147 16.29 -3.51 1.76
C GLN A 147 17.73 -3.94 2.03
#